data_AF-A0A838TWA7-F1
#
_entry.id   AF-A0A838TWA7-F1
#
_cell.length_a   1.000
_cell.length_b   1.000
_cell.length_c   1.000
_cell.angle_alpha   90.00
_cell.angle_beta   90.00
_cell.angle_gamma   90.00
#
_symmetry.space_group_name_H-M   'P 1'
#
loop_
_entity.id
_entity.type
_entity.pdbx_description
1 polymer ?
#
loop_
_entity_poly.entity_id
_entity_poly.type
_entity_poly.pdbx_seq_one_letter_code
_entity_poly.pdbx_strand_id
1 'polypeptide(L)'
;MKKIGSGIQYNVYDLGNDRVRKTQTSFFEKIYRFHKIAPKYKVYYHLIHNIKTSLGTGKQTKESIENLKKHLPSIDISLLGNPVIKKNASYEQDKVIPFGEMLYSSDFSRQKELVNEYMNNLLGCWDYGFSDTPFNFMINCGVTSENKVVLTDLGELTWDKEWVERLVQSKHWEKRSSFNKLPDSDLKNYFREQFNEKITLSALEEHWNSKILNQGTKNL
;
A
#
# COMPACT_ATOMS: atom_id res chain seq x y z
N MET A 1 24.04 5.18 -4.66
CA MET A 1 22.58 5.20 -4.42
C MET A 1 22.08 6.64 -4.45
N LYS A 2 21.03 6.95 -5.22
CA LYS A 2 20.45 8.29 -5.33
C LYS A 2 19.11 8.33 -4.60
N LYS A 3 18.87 9.28 -3.70
CA LYS A 3 17.54 9.46 -3.09
C LYS A 3 16.57 9.95 -4.17
N ILE A 4 15.47 9.23 -4.38
CA ILE A 4 14.46 9.54 -5.42
C ILE A 4 13.08 9.84 -4.81
N GLY A 5 12.86 9.50 -3.55
CA GLY A 5 11.58 9.69 -2.89
C GLY A 5 11.70 9.82 -1.38
N SER A 6 10.68 10.41 -0.77
CA SER A 6 10.68 10.72 0.66
C SER A 6 9.24 10.82 1.18
N GLY A 7 8.82 9.85 2.00
CA GLY A 7 7.51 9.81 2.66
C GLY A 7 7.63 9.72 4.19
N ILE A 8 6.56 9.92 4.94
CA ILE A 8 6.60 9.96 6.41
C ILE A 8 7.32 8.73 6.99
N GLN A 9 7.02 7.52 6.51
CA GLN A 9 7.64 6.29 7.00
C GLN A 9 9.00 5.97 6.37
N TYR A 10 9.17 6.24 5.08
CA TYR A 10 10.32 5.76 4.31
C TYR A 10 11.00 6.85 3.47
N ASN A 11 12.33 6.76 3.39
CA ASN A 11 13.13 7.37 2.34
C ASN A 11 13.39 6.32 1.25
N VAL A 12 13.29 6.69 -0.02
CA VAL A 12 13.43 5.78 -1.17
C VAL A 12 14.69 6.15 -1.96
N TYR A 13 15.53 5.16 -2.19
CA TYR A 13 16.81 5.31 -2.89
C TYR A 13 16.86 4.38 -4.10
N ASP A 14 17.23 4.93 -5.25
CA ASP A 14 17.53 4.15 -6.46
C ASP A 14 18.89 3.45 -6.30
N LEU A 15 18.90 2.15 -6.57
CA LEU A 15 20.09 1.30 -6.53
C LEU A 15 20.81 1.23 -7.89
N GLY A 16 20.17 1.65 -8.99
CA GLY A 16 20.75 1.65 -10.34
C GLY A 16 20.65 0.31 -11.08
N ASN A 17 19.89 -0.66 -10.56
CA ASN A 17 19.70 -2.00 -11.11
C ASN A 17 18.21 -2.39 -11.13
N ASP A 18 17.33 -1.45 -11.52
CA ASP A 18 15.87 -1.59 -11.51
C ASP A 18 15.27 -1.98 -10.15
N ARG A 19 15.99 -1.65 -9.07
CA ARG A 19 15.54 -1.82 -7.70
C ARG A 19 15.66 -0.54 -6.91
N VAL A 20 14.80 -0.42 -5.92
CA VAL A 20 14.83 0.65 -4.93
C VAL A 20 15.08 0.08 -3.54
N ARG A 21 15.75 0.85 -2.70
CA ARG A 21 15.88 0.59 -1.27
C ARG A 21 15.04 1.58 -0.48
N LYS A 22 14.18 1.06 0.37
CA LYS A 22 13.37 1.84 1.31
C LYS A 22 13.96 1.70 2.71
N THR A 23 14.37 2.84 3.28
CA THR A 23 14.91 2.91 4.64
C THR A 23 14.00 3.73 5.51
N GLN A 24 13.81 3.34 6.77
CA GLN A 24 12.94 4.08 7.68
C GLN A 24 13.42 5.54 7.84
N THR A 25 12.48 6.48 7.75
CA THR A 25 12.70 7.88 8.13
C THR A 25 13.03 7.94 9.62
N SER A 26 14.06 8.71 9.98
CA SER A 26 14.47 8.82 11.39
C SER A 26 13.36 9.45 12.24
N PHE A 27 13.38 9.19 13.55
CA PHE A 27 12.37 9.71 14.47
C PHE A 27 12.27 11.24 14.44
N PHE A 28 13.40 11.95 14.50
CA PHE A 28 13.43 13.41 14.44
C PHE A 28 12.94 13.94 13.08
N GLU A 29 13.29 13.25 12.00
CA GLU A 29 12.84 13.62 10.66
C GLU A 29 11.33 13.40 10.48
N LYS A 30 10.74 12.37 11.11
CA LYS A 30 9.27 12.18 11.17
C LYS A 30 8.59 13.33 11.89
N ILE A 31 9.06 13.69 13.09
CA ILE A 31 8.52 14.82 13.86
C ILE A 31 8.53 16.10 13.01
N TYR A 32 9.67 16.39 12.37
CA TYR A 32 9.82 17.55 11.50
C TYR A 32 8.82 17.54 10.34
N ARG A 33 8.60 16.40 9.70
CA ARG A 33 7.64 16.26 8.59
C ARG A 33 6.20 16.42 9.06
N PHE A 34 5.81 15.81 10.18
CA PHE A 34 4.48 16.02 10.75
C PHE A 34 4.26 17.49 11.11
N HIS A 35 5.27 18.16 11.68
CA HIS A 35 5.19 19.59 11.97
C HIS A 35 4.95 20.44 10.72
N LYS A 36 5.60 20.10 9.59
CA LYS A 36 5.39 20.78 8.31
C LYS A 36 4.00 20.56 7.71
N ILE A 37 3.39 19.40 7.96
CA ILE A 37 2.08 19.02 7.40
C ILE A 37 0.93 19.49 8.31
N ALA A 38 1.18 19.69 9.60
CA ALA A 38 0.16 20.11 10.56
C ALA A 38 -0.40 21.50 10.22
N PRO A 39 -1.74 21.69 10.29
CA PRO A 39 -2.34 23.01 10.13
C PRO A 39 -1.82 23.99 11.20
N LYS A 40 -1.58 25.25 10.80
CA LYS A 40 -0.82 26.28 11.56
C LYS A 40 -1.38 26.68 12.95
N TYR A 41 -2.46 26.09 13.44
CA TYR A 41 -3.12 26.50 14.69
C TYR A 41 -2.73 25.60 15.88
N LYS A 42 -2.13 26.18 16.94
CA LYS A 42 -1.75 25.60 18.27
C LYS A 42 -0.46 24.74 18.34
N VAL A 43 0.70 25.41 18.28
CA VAL A 43 2.08 24.85 18.23
C VAL A 43 2.44 23.82 19.32
N TYR A 44 2.05 24.01 20.59
CA TYR A 44 2.50 23.12 21.68
C TYR A 44 1.79 21.75 21.68
N TYR A 45 0.49 21.73 21.40
CA TYR A 45 -0.27 20.49 21.24
C TYR A 45 0.23 19.67 20.05
N HIS A 46 0.74 20.34 19.01
CA HIS A 46 1.32 19.68 17.84
C HIS A 46 2.59 18.92 18.17
N LEU A 47 3.49 19.41 19.02
CA LEU A 47 4.76 18.70 19.26
C LEU A 47 4.52 17.36 19.98
N ILE A 48 3.75 17.37 21.08
CA ILE A 48 3.43 16.14 21.83
C ILE A 48 2.61 15.18 20.94
N HIS A 49 1.64 15.70 20.19
CA HIS A 49 0.87 14.89 19.25
C HIS A 49 1.77 14.28 18.16
N ASN A 50 2.64 15.06 17.53
CA ASN A 50 3.56 14.60 16.49
C ASN A 50 4.55 13.57 17.01
N ILE A 51 5.02 13.70 18.25
CA ILE A 51 5.83 12.68 18.92
C ILE A 51 5.04 11.37 19.06
N LYS A 52 3.83 11.43 19.63
CA LYS A 52 2.97 10.25 19.80
C LYS A 52 2.64 9.59 18.46
N THR A 53 2.26 10.37 17.47
CA THR A 53 1.98 9.90 16.11
C THR A 53 3.22 9.27 15.47
N SER A 54 4.41 9.89 15.61
CA SER A 54 5.66 9.34 15.09
C SER A 54 6.02 7.99 15.73
N LEU A 55 5.81 7.84 17.04
CA LEU A 55 6.01 6.58 17.76
C LEU A 55 4.99 5.53 17.29
N GLY A 56 3.71 5.89 17.19
CA GLY A 56 2.64 5.01 16.72
C GLY A 56 2.89 4.49 15.29
N THR A 57 3.18 5.39 14.35
CA THR A 57 3.54 5.03 12.97
C THR A 57 4.79 4.15 12.93
N GLY A 58 5.80 4.44 13.76
CA GLY A 58 7.00 3.60 13.85
C GLY A 58 6.71 2.18 14.34
N LYS A 59 5.81 2.03 15.32
CA LYS A 59 5.35 0.73 15.83
C LYS A 59 4.56 -0.03 14.76
N GLN A 60 3.57 0.60 14.13
CA GLN A 60 2.76 0.01 13.07
C GLN A 60 3.63 -0.50 11.91
N THR A 61 4.57 0.31 11.42
CA THR A 61 5.49 -0.12 10.35
C THR A 61 6.32 -1.33 10.74
N LYS A 62 6.82 -1.40 11.97
CA LYS A 62 7.57 -2.57 12.43
C LYS A 62 6.70 -3.81 12.51
N GLU A 63 5.51 -3.70 13.10
CA GLU A 63 4.56 -4.82 13.20
C GLU A 63 4.15 -5.34 11.83
N SER A 64 3.86 -4.43 10.89
CA SER A 64 3.52 -4.75 9.52
C SER A 64 4.63 -5.54 8.82
N ILE A 65 5.88 -5.07 8.89
CA ILE A 65 7.02 -5.74 8.26
C ILE A 65 7.37 -7.08 8.94
N GLU A 66 7.27 -7.16 10.27
CA GLU A 66 7.51 -8.43 10.97
C GLU A 66 6.44 -9.47 10.65
N ASN A 67 5.16 -9.06 10.52
CA ASN A 67 4.11 -9.97 10.06
C ASN A 67 4.31 -10.38 8.60
N LEU A 68 4.70 -9.45 7.73
CA LEU A 68 5.06 -9.78 6.35
C LEU A 68 6.17 -10.82 6.30
N LYS A 69 7.24 -10.61 7.08
CA LYS A 69 8.39 -11.54 7.12
C LYS A 69 7.99 -12.96 7.52
N LYS A 70 7.03 -13.13 8.43
CA LYS A 70 6.51 -14.44 8.85
C LYS A 70 5.76 -15.15 7.72
N HIS A 71 5.01 -14.40 6.91
CA HIS A 71 4.16 -14.95 5.85
C HIS A 71 4.83 -14.93 4.46
N LEU A 72 5.97 -14.27 4.30
CA LEU A 72 6.67 -14.13 3.02
C LEU A 72 6.91 -15.47 2.30
N PRO A 73 7.24 -16.59 2.99
CA PRO A 73 7.42 -17.88 2.31
C PRO A 73 6.17 -18.43 1.63
N SER A 74 4.96 -18.02 2.06
CA SER A 74 3.70 -18.50 1.51
C SER A 74 3.02 -17.51 0.57
N ILE A 75 3.54 -16.28 0.44
CA ILE A 75 2.99 -15.21 -0.39
C ILE A 75 3.63 -15.24 -1.78
N ASP A 76 2.83 -15.00 -2.83
CA ASP A 76 3.37 -14.60 -4.12
C ASP A 76 3.98 -13.20 -4.02
N ILE A 77 5.31 -13.17 -3.87
CA ILE A 77 6.07 -11.94 -3.65
C ILE A 77 6.00 -10.96 -4.83
N SER A 78 5.56 -11.40 -6.02
CA SER A 78 5.38 -10.51 -7.17
C SER A 78 4.28 -9.48 -6.93
N LEU A 79 3.27 -9.81 -6.13
CA LEU A 79 2.20 -8.87 -5.70
C LEU A 79 2.76 -7.66 -4.96
N LEU A 80 3.92 -7.83 -4.35
CA LEU A 80 4.63 -6.86 -3.53
C LEU A 80 5.89 -6.35 -4.21
N GLY A 81 6.04 -6.47 -5.54
CA GLY A 81 7.25 -6.03 -6.25
C GLY A 81 8.53 -6.72 -5.77
N ASN A 82 8.45 -8.02 -5.50
CA ASN A 82 9.55 -8.91 -5.15
C ASN A 82 10.43 -8.38 -3.99
N PRO A 83 9.87 -8.12 -2.79
CA PRO A 83 10.60 -7.43 -1.75
C PRO A 83 11.66 -8.32 -1.09
N VAL A 84 12.78 -7.72 -0.73
CA VAL A 84 13.84 -8.34 0.08
C VAL A 84 13.94 -7.59 1.39
N ILE A 85 13.38 -8.17 2.45
CA ILE A 85 13.36 -7.56 3.79
C ILE A 85 14.77 -7.54 4.38
N LYS A 86 15.19 -6.39 4.88
CA LYS A 86 16.48 -6.14 5.55
C LYS A 86 16.25 -5.82 7.03
N LYS A 87 17.33 -5.53 7.75
CA LYS A 87 17.28 -5.11 9.17
C LYS A 87 16.50 -3.81 9.36
N ASN A 88 15.99 -3.59 10.57
CA ASN A 88 15.30 -2.37 10.99
C ASN A 88 14.10 -2.01 10.08
N ALA A 89 13.35 -3.03 9.65
CA ALA A 89 12.16 -2.88 8.80
C ALA A 89 12.41 -2.02 7.54
N SER A 90 13.64 -2.06 7.04
CA SER A 90 14.03 -1.55 5.71
C SER A 90 13.93 -2.69 4.70
N TYR A 91 13.75 -2.40 3.43
CA TYR A 91 13.65 -3.43 2.40
C TYR A 91 14.10 -2.92 1.03
N GLU A 92 14.45 -3.85 0.16
CA GLU A 92 14.62 -3.60 -1.28
C GLU A 92 13.37 -4.09 -2.01
N GLN A 93 13.04 -3.48 -3.13
CA GLN A 93 11.86 -3.78 -3.93
C GLN A 93 12.17 -3.44 -5.39
N ASP A 94 11.43 -4.01 -6.33
CA ASP A 94 11.52 -3.60 -7.72
C ASP A 94 11.17 -2.12 -7.87
N LYS A 95 11.87 -1.47 -8.79
CA LYS A 95 11.59 -0.08 -9.15
C LYS A 95 10.33 -0.04 -10.00
N VAL A 96 9.42 0.86 -9.64
CA VAL A 96 8.13 1.01 -10.29
C VAL A 96 7.84 2.48 -10.57
N ILE A 97 6.95 2.73 -11.53
CA ILE A 97 6.37 4.05 -11.74
C ILE A 97 5.18 4.18 -10.77
N PRO A 98 5.08 5.23 -9.94
CA PRO A 98 3.96 5.42 -9.02
C PRO A 98 2.63 5.31 -9.76
N PHE A 99 1.66 4.59 -9.18
CA PHE A 99 0.40 4.28 -9.88
C PHE A 99 -0.36 5.54 -10.29
N GLY A 100 -0.38 6.56 -9.43
CA GLY A 100 -1.00 7.84 -9.75
C GLY A 100 -0.34 8.55 -10.94
N GLU A 101 1.00 8.52 -11.03
CA GLU A 101 1.73 9.09 -12.17
C GLU A 101 1.37 8.36 -13.47
N MET A 102 1.35 7.03 -13.44
CA MET A 102 0.96 6.22 -14.60
C MET A 102 -0.49 6.46 -15.03
N LEU A 103 -1.42 6.61 -14.08
CA LEU A 103 -2.81 6.94 -14.41
C LEU A 103 -2.93 8.28 -15.15
N TYR A 104 -2.24 9.33 -14.67
CA TYR A 104 -2.34 10.66 -15.28
C TYR A 104 -1.70 10.77 -16.67
N SER A 105 -0.68 9.96 -16.95
CA SER A 105 0.01 9.95 -18.24
C SER A 105 -0.62 9.02 -19.29
N SER A 106 -1.59 8.21 -18.89
CA SER A 106 -2.25 7.21 -19.74
C SER A 106 -3.55 7.73 -20.37
N ASP A 107 -3.94 7.14 -21.50
CA ASP A 107 -5.29 7.33 -22.07
C ASP A 107 -6.37 6.59 -21.26
N PHE A 108 -7.64 6.89 -21.56
CA PHE A 108 -8.76 6.32 -20.80
C PHE A 108 -8.85 4.79 -20.88
N SER A 109 -8.48 4.17 -22.01
CA SER A 109 -8.51 2.71 -22.13
C SER A 109 -7.49 2.09 -21.18
N ARG A 110 -6.27 2.61 -21.19
CA ARG A 110 -5.19 2.14 -20.33
C ARG A 110 -5.46 2.43 -18.86
N GLN A 111 -6.07 3.56 -18.53
CA GLN A 111 -6.48 3.87 -17.16
C GLN A 111 -7.45 2.83 -16.60
N LYS A 112 -8.44 2.36 -17.39
CA LYS A 112 -9.35 1.29 -16.97
C LYS A 112 -8.61 -0.02 -16.71
N GLU A 113 -7.67 -0.38 -17.58
CA GLU A 113 -6.82 -1.57 -17.38
C GLU A 113 -6.03 -1.49 -16.08
N LEU A 114 -5.43 -0.33 -15.77
CA LEU A 114 -4.70 -0.11 -14.53
C LEU A 114 -5.59 -0.24 -13.30
N VAL A 115 -6.82 0.27 -13.34
CA VAL A 115 -7.81 0.10 -12.27
C VAL A 115 -8.16 -1.39 -12.08
N ASN A 116 -8.34 -2.14 -13.18
CA ASN A 116 -8.59 -3.58 -13.12
C ASN A 116 -7.40 -4.34 -12.53
N GLU A 117 -6.18 -4.05 -12.97
CA GLU A 117 -4.96 -4.68 -12.41
C GLU A 117 -4.78 -4.34 -10.93
N TYR A 118 -5.15 -3.12 -10.48
CA TYR A 118 -5.13 -2.77 -9.06
C TYR A 118 -6.13 -3.62 -8.25
N MET A 119 -7.37 -3.79 -8.73
CA MET A 119 -8.35 -4.67 -8.07
C MET A 119 -7.85 -6.12 -8.03
N ASN A 120 -7.29 -6.62 -9.13
CA ASN A 120 -6.72 -7.96 -9.19
C ASN A 120 -5.58 -8.14 -8.19
N ASN A 121 -4.68 -7.14 -8.07
CA ASN A 121 -3.61 -7.16 -7.08
C ASN A 121 -4.16 -7.16 -5.64
N LEU A 122 -5.19 -6.35 -5.35
CA LEU A 122 -5.85 -6.30 -4.04
C LEU A 122 -6.48 -7.65 -3.66
N LEU A 123 -7.28 -8.24 -4.56
CA LEU A 123 -7.86 -9.57 -4.35
C LEU A 123 -6.77 -10.64 -4.21
N GLY A 124 -5.70 -10.53 -4.98
CA GLY A 124 -4.51 -11.38 -4.83
C GLY A 124 -3.84 -11.23 -3.46
N CYS A 125 -3.85 -10.05 -2.83
CA CYS A 125 -3.38 -9.89 -1.45
C CYS A 125 -4.33 -10.59 -0.45
N TRP A 126 -5.65 -10.49 -0.69
CA TRP A 126 -6.65 -11.17 0.13
C TRP A 126 -6.53 -12.69 0.05
N ASP A 127 -6.19 -13.25 -1.12
CA ASP A 127 -5.86 -14.67 -1.32
C ASP A 127 -4.81 -15.20 -0.32
N TYR A 128 -3.93 -14.32 0.17
CA TYR A 128 -2.91 -14.61 1.17
C TYR A 128 -3.20 -14.01 2.56
N GLY A 129 -4.41 -13.51 2.78
CA GLY A 129 -4.91 -13.07 4.09
C GLY A 129 -4.36 -11.73 4.57
N PHE A 130 -4.02 -10.82 3.65
CA PHE A 130 -3.57 -9.48 4.04
C PHE A 130 -4.10 -8.40 3.10
N SER A 131 -4.07 -7.15 3.55
CA SER A 131 -4.52 -5.99 2.76
C SER A 131 -3.73 -4.72 3.11
N ASP A 132 -3.73 -3.75 2.18
CA ASP A 132 -3.36 -2.36 2.44
C ASP A 132 -4.46 -1.71 3.31
N THR A 133 -4.07 -1.10 4.43
CA THR A 133 -5.02 -0.43 5.35
C THR A 133 -5.53 0.93 4.87
N PRO A 134 -4.71 1.82 4.28
CA PRO A 134 -5.18 3.14 3.88
C PRO A 134 -6.00 3.15 2.59
N PHE A 135 -5.89 2.13 1.73
CA PHE A 135 -6.42 2.14 0.35
C PHE A 135 -5.92 3.36 -0.45
N ASN A 136 -4.66 3.75 -0.23
CA ASN A 136 -4.07 4.94 -0.86
C ASN A 136 -3.35 4.57 -2.15
N PHE A 137 -4.07 3.94 -3.07
CA PHE A 137 -3.53 3.31 -4.27
C PHE A 137 -2.70 4.24 -5.16
N MET A 138 -2.98 5.55 -5.15
CA MET A 138 -2.21 6.53 -5.93
C MET A 138 -0.72 6.58 -5.54
N ILE A 139 -0.39 6.26 -4.29
CA ILE A 139 0.96 6.38 -3.73
C ILE A 139 1.47 5.02 -3.25
N ASN A 140 0.60 4.19 -2.69
CA ASN A 140 0.98 2.92 -2.09
C ASN A 140 1.12 1.82 -3.14
N CYS A 141 0.69 2.03 -4.38
CA CYS A 141 0.88 1.10 -5.49
C CYS A 141 1.79 1.70 -6.57
N GLY A 142 2.33 0.83 -7.42
CA GLY A 142 3.11 1.22 -8.59
C GLY A 142 2.99 0.21 -9.71
N VAL A 143 3.42 0.63 -10.90
CA VAL A 143 3.39 -0.18 -12.13
C VAL A 143 4.82 -0.60 -12.47
N THR A 144 5.04 -1.90 -12.61
CA THR A 144 6.34 -2.49 -13.00
C THR A 144 6.61 -2.27 -14.49
N SER A 145 7.85 -2.56 -14.93
CA SER A 145 8.22 -2.58 -16.35
C SER A 145 7.41 -3.59 -17.17
N GLU A 146 6.86 -4.62 -16.52
CA GLU A 146 5.98 -5.64 -17.12
C GLU A 146 4.50 -5.24 -17.10
N ASN A 147 4.20 -3.96 -16.84
CA ASN A 147 2.84 -3.43 -16.81
C ASN A 147 1.94 -4.03 -15.71
N LYS A 148 2.53 -4.60 -14.66
CA LYS A 148 1.81 -5.15 -13.50
C LYS A 148 1.68 -4.12 -12.38
N VAL A 149 0.51 -4.07 -11.77
CA VAL A 149 0.28 -3.26 -10.56
C VAL A 149 0.71 -4.06 -9.35
N VAL A 150 1.56 -3.45 -8.51
CA VAL A 150 2.08 -4.06 -7.28
C VAL A 150 1.95 -3.10 -6.11
N LEU A 151 1.82 -3.67 -4.91
CA LEU A 151 1.81 -2.90 -3.68
C LEU A 151 3.24 -2.55 -3.27
N THR A 152 3.48 -1.27 -3.06
CA THR A 152 4.81 -0.73 -2.78
C THR A 152 4.99 -0.36 -1.31
N ASP A 153 3.95 0.06 -0.60
CA ASP A 153 4.07 0.44 0.80
C ASP A 153 3.78 -0.74 1.74
N LEU A 154 4.86 -1.41 2.15
CA LEU A 154 4.80 -2.56 3.05
C LEU A 154 4.70 -2.17 4.53
N GLY A 155 4.69 -0.87 4.85
CA GLY A 155 4.65 -0.37 6.23
C GLY A 155 3.24 -0.22 6.81
N GLU A 156 2.21 -0.43 6.00
CA GLU A 156 0.81 -0.18 6.35
C GLU A 156 -0.11 -1.38 6.00
N LEU A 157 0.46 -2.59 5.94
CA LEU A 157 -0.28 -3.83 5.77
C LEU A 157 -1.00 -4.26 7.05
N THR A 158 -2.13 -4.93 6.91
CA THR A 158 -2.85 -5.62 7.97
C THR A 158 -3.16 -7.08 7.60
N TRP A 159 -3.22 -7.93 8.63
CA TRP A 159 -3.73 -9.32 8.58
C TRP A 159 -5.03 -9.47 9.40
N ASP A 160 -5.57 -8.37 9.94
CA ASP A 160 -6.85 -8.34 10.66
C ASP A 160 -7.99 -8.28 9.64
N LYS A 161 -8.68 -9.40 9.45
CA LYS A 161 -9.78 -9.52 8.48
C LYS A 161 -10.95 -8.64 8.87
N GLU A 162 -11.31 -8.62 10.15
CA GLU A 162 -12.41 -7.82 10.69
C GLU A 162 -12.17 -6.32 10.46
N TRP A 163 -10.92 -5.88 10.47
CA TRP A 163 -10.54 -4.53 10.05
C TRP A 163 -10.79 -4.31 8.56
N VAL A 164 -10.40 -5.24 7.69
CA VAL A 164 -10.66 -5.14 6.24
C VAL A 164 -12.16 -5.15 5.95
N GLU A 165 -12.95 -5.97 6.64
CA GLU A 165 -14.42 -5.98 6.55
C GLU A 165 -15.01 -4.59 6.83
N ARG A 166 -14.56 -3.92 7.89
CA ARG A 166 -14.99 -2.55 8.22
C ARG A 166 -14.61 -1.57 7.11
N LEU A 167 -13.44 -1.72 6.50
CA LEU A 167 -13.03 -0.87 5.37
C LEU A 167 -13.92 -1.11 4.13
N VAL A 168 -14.27 -2.37 3.85
CA VAL A 168 -15.15 -2.75 2.74
C VAL A 168 -16.58 -2.24 2.97
N GLN A 169 -17.17 -2.51 4.14
CA GLN A 169 -18.51 -2.04 4.51
C GLN A 169 -18.63 -0.52 4.43
N SER A 170 -17.60 0.18 4.89
CA SER A 170 -17.58 1.63 4.89
C SER A 170 -17.17 2.24 3.55
N LYS A 171 -16.90 1.42 2.52
CA LYS A 171 -16.40 1.82 1.19
C LYS A 171 -15.24 2.78 1.29
N HIS A 172 -14.24 2.39 2.10
CA HIS A 172 -13.16 3.30 2.51
C HIS A 172 -12.40 3.91 1.33
N TRP A 173 -12.33 3.22 0.19
CA TRP A 173 -11.76 3.74 -1.05
C TRP A 173 -12.42 5.05 -1.52
N GLU A 174 -13.73 5.25 -1.32
CA GLU A 174 -14.43 6.48 -1.72
C GLU A 174 -14.15 7.66 -0.78
N LYS A 175 -13.75 7.39 0.47
CA LYS A 175 -13.55 8.40 1.52
C LYS A 175 -12.16 9.00 1.53
N ARG A 176 -11.23 8.45 0.75
CA ARG A 176 -9.81 8.77 0.84
C ARG A 176 -9.37 9.81 -0.18
N SER A 177 -8.24 10.44 0.15
CA SER A 177 -7.58 11.41 -0.71
C SER A 177 -7.20 10.83 -2.07
N SER A 178 -6.98 9.52 -2.19
CA SER A 178 -6.72 8.87 -3.49
C SER A 178 -7.92 9.01 -4.45
N PHE A 179 -9.13 8.63 -4.02
CA PHE A 179 -10.33 8.76 -4.85
C PHE A 179 -10.67 10.23 -5.13
N ASN A 180 -10.53 11.10 -4.12
CA ASN A 180 -10.78 12.53 -4.31
C ASN A 180 -9.74 13.21 -5.22
N LYS A 181 -8.55 12.63 -5.36
CA LYS A 181 -7.54 13.10 -6.31
C LYS A 181 -7.80 12.63 -7.73
N LEU A 182 -8.58 11.58 -7.96
CA LEU A 182 -9.00 11.24 -9.31
C LEU A 182 -9.78 12.43 -9.90
N PRO A 183 -9.46 12.84 -11.15
CA PRO A 183 -10.18 13.92 -11.79
C PRO A 183 -11.66 13.54 -11.91
N ASP A 184 -12.56 14.50 -11.71
CA ASP A 184 -14.00 14.28 -11.89
C ASP A 184 -14.25 13.99 -13.39
N SER A 185 -14.30 12.71 -13.70
CA SER A 185 -14.18 12.16 -15.06
C SER A 185 -14.84 10.78 -15.12
N ASP A 186 -15.01 10.27 -16.35
CA ASP A 186 -15.49 8.91 -16.60
C ASP A 186 -14.67 7.85 -15.87
N LEU A 187 -13.37 8.09 -15.65
CA LEU A 187 -12.51 7.19 -14.88
C LEU A 187 -12.94 7.08 -13.42
N LYS A 188 -13.31 8.21 -12.79
CA LYS A 188 -13.73 8.21 -11.39
C LYS A 188 -15.05 7.47 -11.20
N ASN A 189 -15.97 7.60 -12.17
CA ASN A 189 -17.20 6.83 -12.20
C ASN A 189 -16.93 5.34 -12.43
N TYR A 190 -16.12 5.01 -13.43
CA TYR A 190 -15.69 3.64 -13.72
C TYR A 190 -15.05 2.96 -12.50
N PHE A 191 -14.12 3.65 -11.83
CA PHE A 191 -13.48 3.17 -10.61
C PHE A 191 -14.53 2.87 -9.53
N ARG A 192 -15.46 3.81 -9.28
CA ARG A 192 -16.50 3.65 -8.27
C ARG A 192 -17.40 2.45 -8.57
N GLU A 193 -17.85 2.31 -9.80
CA GLU A 193 -18.72 1.22 -10.23
C GLU A 193 -18.03 -0.14 -10.07
N GLN A 194 -16.81 -0.27 -10.61
CA GLN A 194 -16.07 -1.52 -10.57
C GLN A 194 -15.65 -1.92 -9.15
N PHE A 195 -15.23 -0.97 -8.31
CA PHE A 195 -14.93 -1.27 -6.90
C PHE A 195 -16.17 -1.72 -6.14
N ASN A 196 -17.31 -1.05 -6.33
CA ASN A 196 -18.55 -1.43 -5.67
C ASN A 196 -19.08 -2.79 -6.12
N GLU A 197 -18.81 -3.18 -7.37
CA GLU A 197 -19.16 -4.47 -7.93
C GLU A 197 -18.24 -5.60 -7.42
N LYS A 198 -16.92 -5.38 -7.44
CA LYS A 198 -15.93 -6.45 -7.22
C LYS A 198 -15.38 -6.51 -5.80
N ILE A 199 -15.22 -5.37 -5.13
CA ILE A 199 -14.63 -5.29 -3.79
C ILE A 199 -15.76 -5.30 -2.76
N THR A 200 -16.31 -6.49 -2.54
CA THR A 200 -17.47 -6.72 -1.67
C THR A 200 -17.10 -7.58 -0.46
N LEU A 201 -17.99 -7.67 0.53
CA LEU A 201 -17.82 -8.62 1.64
C LEU A 201 -17.80 -10.07 1.16
N SER A 202 -18.61 -10.41 0.16
CA SER A 202 -18.60 -11.76 -0.41
C SER A 202 -17.26 -12.08 -1.06
N ALA A 203 -16.68 -11.14 -1.80
CA ALA A 203 -15.35 -11.30 -2.38
C ALA A 203 -14.27 -11.41 -1.29
N LEU A 204 -14.40 -10.65 -0.21
CA LEU A 204 -13.49 -10.79 0.94
C LEU A 204 -13.57 -12.19 1.55
N GLU A 205 -14.77 -12.73 1.79
CA GLU A 205 -14.94 -14.10 2.30
C GLU A 205 -14.36 -15.16 1.37
N GLU A 206 -14.60 -15.01 0.06
CA GLU A 206 -14.12 -15.94 -0.95
C GLU A 206 -12.58 -15.96 -1.05
N HIS A 207 -11.97 -14.78 -1.06
CA HIS A 207 -10.54 -14.65 -1.29
C HIS A 207 -9.73 -14.84 -0.01
N TRP A 208 -10.22 -14.44 1.18
CA TRP A 208 -9.38 -14.37 2.36
C TRP A 208 -8.72 -15.71 2.74
N ASN A 209 -7.38 -15.77 2.67
CA ASN A 209 -6.56 -16.98 2.90
C ASN A 209 -6.82 -18.16 1.94
N SER A 210 -7.50 -17.94 0.81
CA SER A 210 -7.87 -19.00 -0.13
C SER A 210 -6.66 -19.80 -0.63
N LYS A 211 -5.49 -19.16 -0.80
CA LYS A 211 -4.27 -19.82 -1.30
C LYS A 211 -3.49 -20.54 -0.20
N ILE A 212 -3.54 -20.05 1.04
CA ILE A 212 -2.82 -20.66 2.17
C ILE A 212 -3.50 -21.99 2.57
N LEU A 213 -4.83 -22.01 2.65
CA LEU A 213 -5.59 -23.21 3.01
C LEU A 213 -5.40 -24.36 2.01
N ASN A 214 -5.27 -24.02 0.72
CA ASN A 214 -5.05 -24.99 -0.36
C ASN A 214 -3.63 -25.56 -0.40
N GLN A 215 -2.64 -24.91 0.22
CA GLN A 215 -1.28 -25.45 0.33
C GLN A 215 -1.16 -26.47 1.47
N GLY A 216 -1.91 -26.28 2.57
CA GLY A 216 -1.92 -27.21 3.71
C GLY A 216 -2.55 -28.56 3.41
N THR A 217 -3.55 -28.61 2.53
CA THR A 217 -4.26 -29.84 2.14
C THR A 217 -3.50 -30.72 1.15
N LYS A 218 -2.47 -30.21 0.47
CA LYS A 218 -1.65 -31.00 -0.47
C LYS A 218 -0.52 -31.79 0.18
N ASN A 219 -0.28 -31.58 1.47
CA ASN A 219 0.79 -32.25 2.24
C ASN A 219 0.22 -33.26 3.27
N LEU A 220 -1.04 -33.64 3.15
CA LEU A 220 -1.72 -34.70 3.90
C LEU A 220 -2.09 -35.84 2.95
#